data_AF-A0A1V5YTN8-F1
#
_entry.id   AF-A0A1V5YTN8-F1
#
_cell.length_a   1.000
_cell.length_b   1.000
_cell.length_c   1.000
_cell.angle_alpha   90.00
_cell.angle_beta   90.00
_cell.angle_gamma   90.00
#
_symmetry.space_group_name_H-M   'P 1'
#
loop_
_entity.id
_entity.type
_entity.pdbx_description
1 polymer ?
#
loop_
_entity_poly.entity_id
_entity_poly.type
_entity_poly.pdbx_seq_one_letter_code
_entity_poly.pdbx_strand_id
1 'polypeptide(L)'
;MRKIYLIIIAVITAFSMQARAELITEEFDVVENLVVGSQNFSNQPATGTEDVYALISLKDMKTYAFDAVYRQQEDNVDMKFYIMGGAGGTVRLYAMDGTEVSTKNNEYKGGNENSLSVHDFLIKNSTKFYKLTGVNFDAATATQVRSLSFASAANNVAPIETGDIIAFRTAGTSASGGHRNGLLKVHNIEKEGPESSKGKLTISIKLAKPEPVITEGFDAFVDYVRIGTYQFAGGQVEGYSNLFSLFSIKDLQVYKLDDVKDTLLSVDMKFHLHGATSEPRVYGMKNNDIKNEQFKTSDGIALSTLLTEETTNDTRFLKMPANFSYENATVETVRGINPDEISAELVKPAAIGDVIAYKAGPASTAAGTIGLLKIFDIVMINNINKELGYFVVSFKQLKSETESGLAKVDVSKDWKQYGKQIRITNVAENNIFNVYSVTGKLMFSKVVQVNETIDFSNLSGVYIAKFGNQTAKVVL
;
A
#
# COMPACT_ATOMS: atom_id res chain seq x y z
N MET A 1 51.91 -12.80 72.71
CA MET A 1 51.69 -11.74 71.69
C MET A 1 51.30 -12.41 70.37
N ARG A 2 50.24 -11.90 69.74
CA ARG A 2 49.64 -12.34 68.47
C ARG A 2 50.66 -12.45 67.32
N LYS A 3 50.44 -13.39 66.40
CA LYS A 3 50.10 -13.07 64.99
C LYS A 3 49.60 -14.31 64.23
N ILE A 4 48.35 -14.19 63.78
CA ILE A 4 47.62 -15.02 62.82
C ILE A 4 47.94 -14.48 61.42
N TYR A 5 48.19 -15.34 60.43
CA TYR A 5 47.92 -15.09 59.00
C TYR A 5 47.69 -16.46 58.33
N LEU A 6 46.46 -16.97 58.32
CA LEU A 6 45.48 -16.91 57.22
C LEU A 6 46.06 -17.29 55.85
N ILE A 7 45.84 -18.56 55.49
CA ILE A 7 45.91 -19.10 54.13
C ILE A 7 44.66 -18.60 53.40
N ILE A 8 44.83 -17.74 52.39
CA ILE A 8 43.75 -17.37 51.47
C ILE A 8 43.88 -18.28 50.24
N ILE A 9 42.98 -19.26 50.15
CA ILE A 9 42.69 -19.99 48.91
C ILE A 9 41.79 -19.06 48.10
N ALA A 10 42.33 -18.45 47.05
CA ALA A 10 41.53 -17.78 46.03
C ALA A 10 40.97 -18.84 45.08
N VAL A 11 39.73 -19.28 45.33
CA VAL A 11 38.92 -19.99 44.32
C VAL A 11 38.49 -18.93 43.30
N ILE A 12 39.15 -18.90 42.15
CA ILE A 12 38.66 -18.15 40.99
C ILE A 12 37.52 -18.97 40.40
N THR A 13 36.28 -18.64 40.78
CA THR A 13 35.10 -19.01 40.00
C THR A 13 35.14 -18.20 38.71
N ALA A 14 35.57 -18.83 37.63
CA ALA A 14 35.37 -18.32 36.28
C ALA A 14 33.85 -18.34 36.00
N PHE A 15 33.15 -17.28 36.36
CA PHE A 15 31.84 -16.99 35.76
C PHE A 15 32.10 -16.66 34.30
N SER A 16 31.86 -17.62 33.41
CA SER A 16 31.66 -17.33 32.01
C SER A 16 30.37 -16.50 31.90
N MET A 17 30.51 -15.17 31.91
CA MET A 17 29.51 -14.30 31.30
C MET A 17 29.50 -14.63 29.81
N GLN A 18 28.70 -15.61 29.43
CA GLN A 18 28.32 -15.78 28.05
C GLN A 18 27.54 -14.51 27.72
N ALA A 19 28.18 -13.59 27.00
CA ALA A 19 27.52 -12.38 26.52
C ALA A 19 26.26 -12.85 25.79
N ARG A 20 25.09 -12.64 26.39
CA ARG A 20 23.82 -12.91 25.74
C ARG A 20 23.82 -12.02 24.51
N ALA A 21 23.66 -12.62 23.33
CA ALA A 21 23.56 -11.86 22.09
C ALA A 21 22.47 -10.80 22.27
N GLU A 22 22.82 -9.54 22.06
CA GLU A 22 21.87 -8.44 22.17
C GLU A 22 20.75 -8.65 21.14
N LEU A 23 19.51 -8.41 21.56
CA LEU A 23 18.35 -8.54 20.68
C LEU A 23 18.45 -7.47 19.59
N ILE A 24 18.61 -7.88 18.33
CA ILE A 24 18.58 -6.94 17.20
C ILE A 24 17.15 -6.43 17.02
N THR A 25 16.92 -5.14 17.30
CA THR A 25 15.62 -4.48 17.14
C THR A 25 15.58 -3.47 16.00
N GLU A 26 16.74 -3.15 15.42
CA GLU A 26 16.84 -2.23 14.28
C GLU A 26 16.00 -2.74 13.10
N GLU A 27 15.25 -1.82 12.48
CA GLU A 27 14.30 -2.10 11.39
C GLU A 27 13.16 -3.10 11.73
N PHE A 28 12.91 -3.36 13.01
CA PHE A 28 11.75 -4.14 13.45
C PHE A 28 10.78 -3.29 14.28
N ASP A 29 9.50 -3.65 14.22
CA ASP A 29 8.58 -3.42 15.34
C ASP A 29 8.70 -4.63 16.26
N VAL A 30 8.90 -4.41 17.56
CA VAL A 30 9.27 -5.47 18.52
C VAL A 30 8.44 -5.40 19.78
N VAL A 31 8.03 -6.57 20.27
CA VAL A 31 7.55 -6.75 21.64
C VAL A 31 8.21 -7.99 22.25
N GLU A 32 8.70 -7.83 23.47
CA GLU A 32 9.25 -8.93 24.27
C GLU A 32 8.25 -9.38 25.33
N ASN A 33 8.24 -10.68 25.60
CA ASN A 33 7.43 -11.31 26.65
C ASN A 33 5.93 -10.95 26.63
N LEU A 34 5.34 -10.78 25.44
CA LEU A 34 3.90 -10.62 25.29
C LEU A 34 3.19 -11.87 25.81
N VAL A 35 2.26 -11.69 26.74
CA VAL A 35 1.43 -12.76 27.28
C VAL A 35 0.09 -12.77 26.55
N VAL A 36 -0.33 -13.96 26.10
CA VAL A 36 -1.55 -14.16 25.31
C VAL A 36 -2.41 -15.25 25.95
N GLY A 37 -3.69 -14.98 26.12
CA GLY A 37 -4.66 -15.95 26.66
C GLY A 37 -5.19 -16.89 25.58
N SER A 38 -5.53 -18.14 25.93
CA SER A 38 -6.21 -19.04 24.98
C SER A 38 -7.61 -18.53 24.61
N GLN A 39 -8.29 -19.21 23.67
CA GLN A 39 -9.62 -18.86 23.16
C GLN A 39 -10.68 -18.57 24.24
N ASN A 40 -10.53 -19.15 25.43
CA ASN A 40 -11.43 -18.93 26.57
C ASN A 40 -11.31 -17.52 27.17
N PHE A 41 -10.27 -16.78 26.80
CA PHE A 41 -10.00 -15.40 27.19
C PHE A 41 -10.22 -14.44 26.02
N SER A 42 -11.16 -14.75 25.12
CA SER A 42 -11.48 -13.91 23.97
C SER A 42 -12.07 -12.57 24.37
N ASN A 43 -12.91 -12.53 25.42
CA ASN A 43 -13.55 -11.29 25.89
C ASN A 43 -13.52 -11.10 27.42
N GLN A 44 -12.86 -12.02 28.12
CA GLN A 44 -12.57 -11.93 29.54
C GLN A 44 -11.06 -12.09 29.68
N PRO A 45 -10.37 -11.25 30.47
CA PRO A 45 -8.93 -11.33 30.58
C PRO A 45 -8.52 -12.66 31.25
N ALA A 46 -7.30 -13.12 30.94
CA ALA A 46 -6.74 -14.29 31.59
C ALA A 46 -6.66 -14.10 33.12
N THR A 47 -6.90 -15.18 33.86
CA THR A 47 -6.99 -15.11 35.32
C THR A 47 -5.70 -14.60 35.95
N GLY A 48 -5.81 -13.56 36.79
CA GLY A 48 -4.68 -12.94 37.49
C GLY A 48 -3.84 -11.99 36.63
N THR A 49 -4.31 -11.60 35.45
CA THR A 49 -3.64 -10.64 34.57
C THR A 49 -4.64 -9.59 34.05
N GLU A 50 -4.23 -8.33 34.01
CA GLU A 50 -4.97 -7.28 33.30
C GLU A 50 -4.60 -7.31 31.81
N ASP A 51 -5.56 -7.03 30.93
CA ASP A 51 -5.39 -6.85 29.47
C ASP A 51 -4.81 -8.03 28.65
N VAL A 52 -4.80 -9.26 29.19
CA VAL A 52 -4.37 -10.46 28.46
C VAL A 52 -5.56 -11.18 27.84
N TYR A 53 -5.63 -11.17 26.51
CA TYR A 53 -6.71 -11.76 25.71
C TYR A 53 -6.19 -12.70 24.62
N ALA A 54 -7.10 -13.28 23.83
CA ALA A 54 -6.78 -14.28 22.82
C ALA A 54 -6.42 -13.74 21.43
N LEU A 55 -6.80 -12.51 21.12
CA LEU A 55 -6.62 -11.89 19.81
C LEU A 55 -5.36 -11.04 19.81
N ILE A 56 -4.42 -11.31 18.91
CA ILE A 56 -3.12 -10.63 18.84
C ILE A 56 -3.15 -9.60 17.71
N SER A 57 -2.81 -8.35 18.04
CA SER A 57 -2.54 -7.28 17.09
C SER A 57 -1.05 -7.14 16.86
N LEU A 58 -0.60 -7.18 15.60
CA LEU A 58 0.79 -6.90 15.25
C LEU A 58 1.08 -5.41 15.06
N LYS A 59 0.05 -4.57 14.86
CA LYS A 59 0.23 -3.11 14.75
C LYS A 59 0.51 -2.51 16.12
N ASP A 60 -0.26 -2.93 17.13
CA ASP A 60 -0.18 -2.37 18.48
C ASP A 60 0.65 -3.28 19.42
N MET A 61 1.10 -4.43 18.92
CA MET A 61 1.96 -5.39 19.63
C MET A 61 1.41 -5.83 20.99
N LYS A 62 0.09 -6.03 21.06
CA LYS A 62 -0.64 -6.40 22.27
C LYS A 62 -1.83 -7.29 21.95
N THR A 63 -2.54 -7.73 22.99
CA THR A 63 -3.78 -8.48 22.83
C THR A 63 -5.02 -7.63 23.00
N TYR A 64 -6.12 -8.06 22.36
CA TYR A 64 -7.40 -7.37 22.40
C TYR A 64 -8.53 -8.28 22.85
N ALA A 65 -9.46 -7.69 23.62
CA ALA A 65 -10.78 -8.28 23.84
C ALA A 65 -11.57 -8.25 22.52
N PHE A 66 -12.31 -9.31 22.25
CA PHE A 66 -13.17 -9.48 21.08
C PHE A 66 -14.07 -8.26 20.83
N ASP A 67 -14.78 -7.82 21.86
CA ASP A 67 -15.78 -6.75 21.76
C ASP A 67 -15.14 -5.39 21.41
N ALA A 68 -13.87 -5.18 21.75
CA ALA A 68 -13.16 -3.93 21.47
C ALA A 68 -12.84 -3.79 19.97
N VAL A 69 -12.44 -4.89 19.34
CA VAL A 69 -12.05 -4.93 17.93
C VAL A 69 -13.23 -5.22 16.99
N TYR A 70 -14.22 -6.01 17.43
CA TYR A 70 -15.38 -6.35 16.60
C TYR A 70 -16.25 -5.13 16.28
N ARG A 71 -16.54 -4.27 17.27
CA ARG A 71 -17.40 -3.09 17.07
C ARG A 71 -16.84 -2.09 16.07
N GLN A 72 -15.53 -2.07 15.94
CA GLN A 72 -14.81 -1.20 15.02
C GLN A 72 -14.49 -1.91 13.69
N GLN A 73 -14.73 -3.22 13.59
CA GLN A 73 -14.33 -4.09 12.47
C GLN A 73 -12.86 -3.90 12.12
N GLU A 74 -11.99 -3.83 13.14
CA GLU A 74 -10.60 -3.48 12.93
C GLU A 74 -9.86 -4.54 12.12
N ASP A 75 -9.11 -4.08 11.12
CA ASP A 75 -8.10 -4.83 10.37
C ASP A 75 -6.79 -5.02 11.17
N ASN A 76 -6.85 -4.76 12.47
CA ASN A 76 -5.75 -4.68 13.41
C ASN A 76 -5.38 -6.02 14.06
N VAL A 77 -6.26 -7.02 13.98
CA VAL A 77 -6.02 -8.35 14.56
C VAL A 77 -5.53 -9.31 13.49
N ASP A 78 -4.37 -9.92 13.72
CA ASP A 78 -3.67 -10.73 12.71
C ASP A 78 -3.73 -12.22 13.00
N MET A 79 -3.80 -12.60 14.27
CA MET A 79 -3.74 -13.99 14.70
C MET A 79 -4.35 -14.20 16.08
N LYS A 80 -4.56 -15.46 16.45
CA LYS A 80 -5.18 -15.86 17.69
C LYS A 80 -4.60 -17.14 18.26
N PHE A 81 -4.57 -17.22 19.58
CA PHE A 81 -3.96 -18.31 20.33
C PHE A 81 -4.98 -19.34 20.81
N TYR A 82 -4.65 -20.62 20.62
CA TYR A 82 -5.54 -21.74 20.93
C TYR A 82 -4.86 -22.84 21.73
N ILE A 83 -5.58 -23.37 22.71
CA ILE A 83 -5.21 -24.61 23.40
C ILE A 83 -6.33 -25.62 23.18
N MET A 84 -6.00 -26.74 22.54
CA MET A 84 -6.91 -27.88 22.48
C MET A 84 -6.96 -28.55 23.85
N GLY A 85 -8.17 -28.69 24.40
CA GLY A 85 -8.39 -29.45 25.63
C GLY A 85 -8.39 -30.96 25.41
N GLY A 86 -8.40 -31.72 26.50
CA GLY A 86 -8.41 -33.18 26.52
C GLY A 86 -7.01 -33.83 26.44
N ALA A 87 -6.98 -35.14 26.65
CA ALA A 87 -5.75 -35.94 26.56
C ALA A 87 -5.11 -35.82 25.17
N GLY A 88 -3.84 -35.41 25.13
CA GLY A 88 -3.10 -35.16 23.87
C GLY A 88 -3.40 -33.80 23.20
N GLY A 89 -4.07 -32.89 23.92
CA GLY A 89 -4.38 -31.56 23.42
C GLY A 89 -3.16 -30.73 23.06
N THR A 90 -3.08 -30.30 21.79
CA THR A 90 -1.99 -29.50 21.24
C THR A 90 -2.26 -28.00 21.34
N VAL A 91 -1.18 -27.24 21.39
CA VAL A 91 -1.18 -25.78 21.40
C VAL A 91 -0.99 -25.27 19.98
N ARG A 92 -1.70 -24.21 19.59
CA ARG A 92 -1.77 -23.76 18.19
C ARG A 92 -1.83 -22.23 18.08
N LEU A 93 -1.33 -21.73 16.96
CA LEU A 93 -1.62 -20.37 16.49
C LEU A 93 -2.46 -20.46 15.22
N TYR A 94 -3.46 -19.59 15.12
CA TYR A 94 -4.35 -19.48 13.97
C TYR A 94 -4.32 -18.06 13.42
N ALA A 95 -4.38 -17.91 12.10
CA ALA A 95 -4.77 -16.66 11.44
C ALA A 95 -6.22 -16.31 11.78
N MET A 96 -6.67 -15.11 11.43
CA MET A 96 -8.09 -14.74 11.59
C MET A 96 -8.99 -15.35 10.49
N ASP A 97 -8.43 -15.59 9.29
CA ASP A 97 -9.14 -16.23 8.18
C ASP A 97 -9.47 -17.72 8.43
N GLY A 98 -10.10 -18.37 7.45
CA GLY A 98 -10.56 -19.75 7.53
C GLY A 98 -12.02 -19.90 7.96
N THR A 99 -12.41 -21.13 8.28
CA THR A 99 -13.79 -21.49 8.63
C THR A 99 -13.98 -21.62 10.14
N GLU A 100 -15.23 -21.79 10.56
CA GLU A 100 -15.56 -22.15 11.94
C GLU A 100 -14.77 -23.37 12.43
N VAL A 101 -14.44 -24.32 11.56
CA VAL A 101 -13.80 -25.59 11.92
C VAL A 101 -12.29 -25.55 11.70
N SER A 102 -11.79 -24.99 10.59
CA SER A 102 -10.37 -25.08 10.24
C SER A 102 -9.47 -24.22 11.12
N THR A 103 -9.97 -23.06 11.55
CA THR A 103 -9.25 -22.09 12.40
C THR A 103 -10.01 -21.77 13.69
N LYS A 104 -11.03 -22.58 14.01
CA LYS A 104 -11.79 -22.52 15.26
C LYS A 104 -12.46 -21.18 15.52
N ASN A 105 -12.83 -20.46 14.45
CA ASN A 105 -13.35 -19.09 14.54
C ASN A 105 -14.59 -18.99 15.46
N ASN A 106 -15.42 -20.03 15.52
CA ASN A 106 -16.60 -20.07 16.36
C ASN A 106 -16.30 -20.19 17.86
N GLU A 107 -15.09 -20.59 18.27
CA GLU A 107 -14.71 -20.77 19.69
C GLU A 107 -14.20 -19.47 20.35
N TYR A 108 -14.02 -18.39 19.59
CA TYR A 108 -13.62 -17.08 20.10
C TYR A 108 -14.85 -16.17 20.15
N LYS A 109 -15.50 -16.09 21.32
CA LYS A 109 -16.81 -15.45 21.50
C LYS A 109 -16.72 -14.04 22.09
N GLY A 110 -17.71 -13.21 21.76
CA GLY A 110 -17.95 -11.91 22.40
C GLY A 110 -18.62 -12.01 23.77
N GLY A 111 -18.72 -10.88 24.49
CA GLY A 111 -19.17 -10.85 25.88
C GLY A 111 -20.68 -10.84 26.09
N ASN A 112 -21.40 -10.10 25.24
CA ASN A 112 -22.83 -9.83 25.43
C ASN A 112 -23.74 -10.56 24.43
N GLU A 113 -23.14 -11.18 23.42
CA GLU A 113 -23.86 -11.88 22.35
C GLU A 113 -23.26 -13.28 22.21
N ASN A 114 -23.80 -14.26 22.94
CA ASN A 114 -23.39 -15.66 22.82
C ASN A 114 -23.52 -16.23 21.38
N SER A 115 -24.08 -15.46 20.44
CA SER A 115 -24.15 -15.74 19.01
C SER A 115 -22.91 -15.32 18.23
N LEU A 116 -22.22 -14.23 18.59
CA LEU A 116 -21.13 -13.68 17.79
C LEU A 116 -19.77 -14.27 18.11
N SER A 117 -18.94 -14.37 17.08
CA SER A 117 -17.61 -14.95 17.14
C SER A 117 -16.68 -14.34 16.10
N VAL A 118 -15.41 -14.76 16.10
CA VAL A 118 -14.44 -14.31 15.08
C VAL A 118 -14.91 -14.69 13.67
N HIS A 119 -15.79 -15.68 13.52
CA HIS A 119 -16.37 -16.02 12.23
C HIS A 119 -17.11 -14.83 11.61
N ASP A 120 -17.74 -14.01 12.44
CA ASP A 120 -18.63 -12.92 12.06
C ASP A 120 -17.89 -11.61 11.76
N PHE A 121 -16.56 -11.58 11.90
CA PHE A 121 -15.74 -10.46 11.46
C PHE A 121 -15.84 -10.28 9.94
N LEU A 122 -16.04 -9.05 9.50
CA LEU A 122 -16.02 -8.69 8.09
C LEU A 122 -14.60 -8.76 7.52
N ILE A 123 -13.62 -8.28 8.29
CA ILE A 123 -12.20 -8.34 7.96
C ILE A 123 -11.52 -9.42 8.79
N LYS A 124 -10.91 -10.39 8.10
CA LYS A 124 -10.19 -11.51 8.73
C LYS A 124 -8.81 -11.64 8.09
N ASN A 125 -7.79 -11.06 8.74
CA ASN A 125 -6.41 -11.12 8.25
C ASN A 125 -5.95 -12.58 8.06
N SER A 126 -5.62 -12.92 6.82
CA SER A 126 -5.15 -14.22 6.34
C SER A 126 -3.65 -14.48 6.56
N THR A 127 -3.14 -14.12 7.74
CA THR A 127 -1.73 -14.29 8.14
C THR A 127 -1.25 -15.73 7.90
N LYS A 128 -0.04 -15.89 7.39
CA LYS A 128 0.55 -17.21 7.10
C LYS A 128 1.69 -17.52 8.06
N PHE A 129 1.86 -18.80 8.40
CA PHE A 129 2.81 -19.29 9.39
C PHE A 129 3.55 -20.53 8.90
N TYR A 130 4.78 -20.71 9.39
CA TYR A 130 5.48 -21.99 9.43
C TYR A 130 6.59 -21.98 10.49
N LYS A 131 7.02 -23.16 10.95
CA LYS A 131 8.15 -23.25 11.90
C LYS A 131 9.48 -23.16 11.18
N LEU A 132 10.42 -22.44 11.78
CA LEU A 132 11.81 -22.35 11.34
C LEU A 132 12.71 -23.25 12.18
N THR A 133 13.75 -23.79 11.55
CA THR A 133 14.86 -24.48 12.22
C THR A 133 16.15 -23.71 11.97
N GLY A 134 17.07 -23.74 12.94
CA GLY A 134 18.41 -23.12 12.81
C GLY A 134 18.46 -21.58 12.77
N VAL A 135 17.32 -20.89 12.95
CA VAL A 135 17.26 -19.43 13.03
C VAL A 135 17.40 -18.97 14.48
N ASN A 136 18.37 -18.09 14.74
CA ASN A 136 18.49 -17.41 16.03
C ASN A 136 17.61 -16.14 16.02
N PHE A 137 16.51 -16.16 16.76
CA PHE A 137 15.60 -15.02 16.89
C PHE A 137 16.32 -13.72 17.29
N ASP A 138 17.22 -13.79 18.27
CA ASP A 138 17.85 -12.63 18.87
C ASP A 138 18.75 -11.92 17.83
N ALA A 139 19.49 -12.72 17.04
CA ALA A 139 20.44 -12.28 16.02
C ALA A 139 19.88 -12.15 14.58
N ALA A 140 18.61 -12.49 14.35
CA ALA A 140 18.00 -12.36 13.02
C ALA A 140 17.87 -10.88 12.61
N THR A 141 18.35 -10.56 11.41
CA THR A 141 18.29 -9.21 10.82
C THR A 141 17.00 -8.99 10.02
N ALA A 142 16.57 -7.74 9.85
CA ALA A 142 15.38 -7.42 9.07
C ALA A 142 15.50 -7.89 7.62
N THR A 143 16.67 -7.74 6.99
CA THR A 143 16.95 -8.27 5.64
C THR A 143 16.72 -9.76 5.54
N GLN A 144 17.26 -10.55 6.49
CA GLN A 144 17.03 -12.00 6.53
C GLN A 144 15.53 -12.32 6.66
N VAL A 145 14.81 -11.64 7.56
CA VAL A 145 13.38 -11.88 7.79
C VAL A 145 12.53 -11.49 6.58
N ARG A 146 12.81 -10.34 5.93
CA ARG A 146 12.12 -9.92 4.68
C ARG A 146 12.33 -10.92 3.55
N SER A 147 13.50 -11.56 3.48
CA SER A 147 13.83 -12.55 2.43
C SER A 147 13.17 -13.93 2.61
N LEU A 148 12.50 -14.19 3.74
CA LEU A 148 11.84 -15.47 3.99
C LEU A 148 10.75 -15.76 2.95
N SER A 149 10.80 -16.97 2.38
CA SER A 149 9.76 -17.47 1.49
C SER A 149 8.59 -18.03 2.30
N PHE A 150 7.37 -17.76 1.84
CA PHE A 150 6.11 -18.22 2.45
C PHE A 150 5.34 -19.18 1.53
N ALA A 151 6.00 -19.76 0.53
CA ALA A 151 5.35 -20.64 -0.46
C ALA A 151 4.67 -21.87 0.16
N SER A 152 5.18 -22.39 1.28
CA SER A 152 4.63 -23.55 2.00
C SER A 152 3.89 -23.19 3.29
N ALA A 153 3.62 -21.89 3.51
CA ALA A 153 3.04 -21.43 4.76
C ALA A 153 1.52 -21.68 4.82
N ALA A 154 1.01 -21.96 6.02
CA ALA A 154 -0.40 -22.24 6.27
C ALA A 154 -1.05 -21.14 7.12
N ASN A 155 -2.37 -21.10 7.19
CA ASN A 155 -3.08 -20.18 8.10
C ASN A 155 -3.15 -20.68 9.55
N ASN A 156 -2.40 -21.74 9.87
CA ASN A 156 -2.22 -22.24 11.21
C ASN A 156 -0.83 -22.82 11.38
N VAL A 157 -0.42 -22.97 12.64
CA VAL A 157 0.75 -23.77 13.01
C VAL A 157 0.42 -24.56 14.27
N ALA A 158 0.63 -25.87 14.19
CA ALA A 158 0.33 -26.83 15.24
C ALA A 158 1.19 -28.10 15.08
N PRO A 159 1.63 -28.74 16.17
CA PRO A 159 1.67 -28.18 17.53
C PRO A 159 2.69 -27.03 17.61
N ILE A 160 2.55 -26.13 18.58
CA ILE A 160 3.63 -25.22 19.00
C ILE A 160 4.19 -25.65 20.35
N GLU A 161 5.48 -25.49 20.55
CA GLU A 161 6.25 -25.92 21.72
C GLU A 161 7.19 -24.80 22.20
N THR A 162 7.58 -24.86 23.47
CA THR A 162 8.57 -23.92 24.04
C THR A 162 9.88 -24.01 23.28
N GLY A 163 10.43 -22.85 22.89
CA GLY A 163 11.65 -22.73 22.10
C GLY A 163 11.41 -22.64 20.59
N ASP A 164 10.19 -22.90 20.11
CA ASP A 164 9.87 -22.75 18.68
C ASP A 164 10.11 -21.31 18.19
N ILE A 165 10.70 -21.20 17.01
CA ILE A 165 10.71 -19.97 16.21
C ILE A 165 9.74 -20.15 15.05
N ILE A 166 8.77 -19.27 14.96
CA ILE A 166 7.69 -19.31 13.98
C ILE A 166 7.86 -18.11 13.06
N ALA A 167 8.05 -18.36 11.77
CA ALA A 167 7.95 -17.34 10.75
C ALA A 167 6.47 -17.04 10.49
N PHE A 168 6.14 -15.77 10.32
CA PHE A 168 4.82 -15.36 9.90
C PHE A 168 4.86 -14.24 8.85
N ARG A 169 3.81 -14.15 8.04
CA ARG A 169 3.62 -13.06 7.07
C ARG A 169 2.23 -12.48 7.24
N THR A 170 2.15 -11.18 7.46
CA THR A 170 0.87 -10.47 7.61
C THR A 170 0.04 -10.62 6.34
N ALA A 171 -1.27 -10.64 6.49
CA ALA A 171 -2.18 -10.46 5.36
C ALA A 171 -1.97 -9.07 4.77
N GLY A 172 -2.22 -8.89 3.48
CA GLY A 172 -2.09 -7.54 2.92
C GLY A 172 -3.18 -6.57 3.39
N THR A 173 -4.26 -7.07 3.99
CA THR A 173 -5.27 -6.30 4.73
C THR A 173 -4.79 -5.79 6.10
N SER A 174 -3.66 -6.26 6.62
CA SER A 174 -3.25 -5.96 7.99
C SER A 174 -2.96 -4.49 8.22
N ALA A 175 -3.53 -3.93 9.29
CA ALA A 175 -3.22 -2.58 9.75
C ALA A 175 -1.75 -2.40 10.17
N SER A 176 -1.04 -3.49 10.46
CA SER A 176 0.40 -3.46 10.75
C SER A 176 1.26 -3.22 9.51
N GLY A 177 0.65 -3.17 8.32
CA GLY A 177 1.31 -3.11 7.03
C GLY A 177 1.21 -4.47 6.33
N GLY A 178 0.74 -4.43 5.10
CA GLY A 178 0.47 -5.63 4.32
C GLY A 178 1.73 -6.41 3.96
N HIS A 179 1.63 -7.75 4.00
CA HIS A 179 2.68 -8.65 3.51
C HIS A 179 4.06 -8.51 4.18
N ARG A 180 4.11 -7.98 5.39
CA ARG A 180 5.31 -7.90 6.21
C ARG A 180 5.64 -9.26 6.79
N ASN A 181 6.90 -9.65 6.69
CA ASN A 181 7.40 -10.87 7.31
C ASN A 181 7.84 -10.59 8.75
N GLY A 182 7.67 -11.57 9.63
CA GLY A 182 8.09 -11.49 11.01
C GLY A 182 8.47 -12.85 11.59
N LEU A 183 9.01 -12.79 12.80
CA LEU A 183 9.36 -13.93 13.64
C LEU A 183 8.63 -13.84 14.97
N LEU A 184 8.21 -14.99 15.47
CA LEU A 184 7.69 -15.17 16.82
C LEU A 184 8.52 -16.24 17.52
N LYS A 185 8.96 -15.96 18.76
CA LYS A 185 9.65 -16.90 19.64
C LYS A 185 8.74 -17.32 20.77
N VAL A 186 8.54 -18.62 20.95
CA VAL A 186 7.76 -19.18 22.06
C VAL A 186 8.66 -19.36 23.28
N HIS A 187 8.39 -18.62 24.35
CA HIS A 187 9.17 -18.71 25.59
C HIS A 187 8.55 -19.64 26.61
N ASN A 188 7.22 -19.62 26.73
CA ASN A 188 6.52 -20.41 27.74
C ASN A 188 5.08 -20.71 27.34
N ILE A 189 4.58 -21.86 27.79
CA ILE A 189 3.21 -22.32 27.62
C ILE A 189 2.71 -22.80 28.98
N GLU A 190 1.69 -22.14 29.53
CA GLU A 190 1.08 -22.47 30.82
C GLU A 190 -0.36 -22.90 30.62
N LYS A 191 -0.69 -24.16 30.91
CA LYS A 191 -2.09 -24.61 30.98
C LYS A 191 -2.57 -24.56 32.43
N GLU A 192 -3.84 -24.24 32.67
CA GLU A 192 -4.46 -24.30 34.01
C GLU A 192 -4.62 -25.74 34.54
N GLY A 193 -4.39 -26.73 33.68
CA GLY A 193 -4.33 -28.15 34.01
C GLY A 193 -3.90 -28.98 32.79
N PRO A 194 -3.48 -30.25 32.97
CA PRO A 194 -2.92 -31.07 31.88
C PRO A 194 -3.83 -31.21 30.65
N GLU A 195 -5.14 -31.29 30.87
CA GLU A 195 -6.17 -31.43 29.83
C GLU A 195 -6.95 -30.13 29.59
N SER A 196 -6.56 -29.02 30.23
CA SER A 196 -7.28 -27.76 30.14
C SER A 196 -7.11 -27.12 28.77
N SER A 197 -8.20 -26.53 28.26
CA SER A 197 -8.17 -25.60 27.12
C SER A 197 -7.89 -24.15 27.55
N LYS A 198 -7.80 -23.88 28.86
CA LYS A 198 -7.46 -22.58 29.43
C LYS A 198 -5.97 -22.50 29.76
N GLY A 199 -5.35 -21.40 29.39
CA GLY A 199 -3.94 -21.18 29.63
C GLY A 199 -3.41 -19.91 28.95
N LYS A 200 -2.10 -19.71 29.11
CA LYS A 200 -1.36 -18.55 28.60
C LYS A 200 -0.17 -19.00 27.76
N LEU A 201 0.18 -18.17 26.79
CA LEU A 201 1.37 -18.27 25.97
C LEU A 201 2.22 -17.01 26.21
N THR A 202 3.52 -17.18 26.44
CA THR A 202 4.47 -16.05 26.50
C THR A 202 5.36 -16.10 25.25
N ILE A 203 5.34 -15.02 24.47
CA ILE A 203 6.04 -14.91 23.19
C ILE A 203 6.82 -13.61 23.06
N SER A 204 7.75 -13.57 22.12
CA SER A 204 8.30 -12.30 21.61
C SER A 204 8.14 -12.25 20.11
N ILE A 205 7.90 -11.05 19.59
CA ILE A 205 7.59 -10.82 18.18
C ILE A 205 8.59 -9.81 17.63
N LYS A 206 9.12 -10.12 16.44
CA LYS A 206 9.81 -9.18 15.55
C LYS A 206 9.03 -9.10 14.25
N LEU A 207 8.50 -7.94 13.91
CA LEU A 207 7.86 -7.69 12.62
C LEU A 207 8.77 -6.77 11.79
N ALA A 208 9.33 -7.28 10.69
CA ALA A 208 10.25 -6.47 9.88
C ALA A 208 9.50 -5.27 9.32
N LYS A 209 10.03 -4.05 9.51
CA LYS A 209 9.49 -2.84 8.88
C LYS A 209 9.53 -2.99 7.36
N PRO A 210 8.62 -2.34 6.61
CA PRO A 210 8.72 -2.30 5.16
C PRO A 210 10.13 -1.87 4.73
N GLU A 211 10.56 -2.29 3.53
CA GLU A 211 11.80 -1.75 2.98
C GLU A 211 11.67 -0.22 2.87
N PRO A 212 12.71 0.54 3.25
CA PRO A 212 12.70 1.98 3.09
C PRO A 212 12.40 2.35 1.64
N VAL A 213 11.43 3.25 1.46
CA VAL A 213 11.05 3.75 0.14
C VAL A 213 11.76 5.07 -0.09
N ILE A 214 12.49 5.20 -1.21
CA ILE A 214 13.08 6.48 -1.62
C ILE A 214 11.96 7.43 -2.01
N THR A 215 11.75 8.47 -1.21
CA THR A 215 10.74 9.52 -1.45
C THR A 215 11.36 10.88 -1.73
N GLU A 216 12.67 11.02 -1.54
CA GLU A 216 13.38 12.27 -1.76
C GLU A 216 13.22 12.77 -3.20
N GLY A 217 12.81 14.04 -3.33
CA GLY A 217 12.62 14.72 -4.61
C GLY A 217 11.32 14.38 -5.35
N PHE A 218 10.49 13.46 -4.86
CA PHE A 218 9.14 13.27 -5.41
C PHE A 218 8.21 14.38 -4.92
N ASP A 219 7.29 14.82 -5.78
CA ASP A 219 6.32 15.88 -5.46
C ASP A 219 5.22 15.39 -4.52
N ALA A 220 4.88 14.10 -4.61
CA ALA A 220 3.98 13.46 -3.67
C ALA A 220 4.30 11.97 -3.50
N PHE A 221 4.01 11.48 -2.29
CA PHE A 221 4.13 10.08 -1.92
C PHE A 221 2.95 9.70 -1.03
N VAL A 222 2.32 8.56 -1.33
CA VAL A 222 1.35 7.92 -0.44
C VAL A 222 1.84 6.52 -0.17
N ASP A 223 2.07 6.24 1.11
CA ASP A 223 2.57 4.95 1.56
C ASP A 223 1.56 3.85 1.25
N TYR A 224 0.30 4.00 1.68
CA TYR A 224 -0.79 3.07 1.39
C TYR A 224 -2.13 3.77 1.18
N VAL A 225 -2.86 3.36 0.15
CA VAL A 225 -4.27 3.67 -0.06
C VAL A 225 -5.04 2.42 -0.45
N ARG A 226 -6.28 2.31 0.04
CA ARG A 226 -7.20 1.22 -0.29
C ARG A 226 -8.19 1.70 -1.34
N ILE A 227 -8.29 0.97 -2.46
CA ILE A 227 -9.17 1.34 -3.58
C ILE A 227 -10.11 0.17 -3.86
N GLY A 228 -11.41 0.41 -3.71
CA GLY A 228 -12.45 -0.60 -3.87
C GLY A 228 -12.75 -0.95 -5.32
N THR A 229 -13.41 -2.09 -5.54
CA THR A 229 -14.01 -2.43 -6.84
C THR A 229 -15.40 -1.80 -7.02
N TYR A 230 -16.09 -2.14 -8.11
CA TYR A 230 -17.31 -1.44 -8.54
C TYR A 230 -18.41 -1.32 -7.46
N GLN A 231 -18.50 -2.25 -6.51
CA GLN A 231 -19.51 -2.20 -5.44
C GLN A 231 -19.29 -1.07 -4.44
N PHE A 232 -18.08 -0.48 -4.44
CA PHE A 232 -17.75 0.71 -3.67
C PHE A 232 -17.98 2.02 -4.45
N ALA A 233 -18.53 1.95 -5.68
CA ALA A 233 -18.78 3.14 -6.49
C ALA A 233 -19.94 4.00 -5.96
N GLY A 234 -21.00 3.36 -5.46
CA GLY A 234 -22.23 4.04 -5.04
C GLY A 234 -22.23 4.48 -3.59
N GLY A 235 -21.19 4.18 -2.80
CA GLY A 235 -21.12 4.63 -1.42
C GLY A 235 -20.51 3.64 -0.44
N GLN A 236 -20.80 3.86 0.84
CA GLN A 236 -20.28 3.05 1.92
C GLN A 236 -20.87 1.63 1.87
N VAL A 237 -19.98 0.65 1.90
CA VAL A 237 -20.31 -0.74 2.17
C VAL A 237 -20.18 -0.96 3.67
N GLU A 238 -21.12 -1.67 4.28
CA GLU A 238 -21.11 -1.94 5.72
C GLU A 238 -19.77 -2.55 6.17
N GLY A 239 -19.17 -1.97 7.21
CA GLY A 239 -17.86 -2.36 7.73
C GLY A 239 -16.64 -1.81 6.98
N TYR A 240 -16.82 -1.08 5.88
CA TYR A 240 -15.74 -0.52 5.06
C TYR A 240 -15.89 1.00 4.92
N SER A 241 -15.51 1.73 5.97
CA SER A 241 -15.46 3.19 5.92
C SER A 241 -14.29 3.68 5.05
N ASN A 242 -14.50 4.77 4.30
CA ASN A 242 -13.50 5.44 3.48
C ASN A 242 -12.86 4.56 2.38
N LEU A 243 -13.58 3.56 1.88
CA LEU A 243 -13.17 2.71 0.76
C LEU A 243 -14.08 2.99 -0.45
N PHE A 244 -13.53 3.58 -1.51
CA PHE A 244 -14.26 3.93 -2.74
C PHE A 244 -13.51 3.47 -3.99
N SER A 245 -14.18 3.46 -5.14
CA SER A 245 -13.71 2.73 -6.33
C SER A 245 -13.03 3.56 -7.42
N LEU A 246 -13.08 4.88 -7.29
CA LEU A 246 -12.43 5.82 -8.22
C LEU A 246 -11.27 6.49 -7.51
N PHE A 247 -10.16 6.72 -8.22
CA PHE A 247 -8.95 7.30 -7.64
C PHE A 247 -8.48 8.51 -8.46
N SER A 248 -8.11 9.58 -7.75
CA SER A 248 -7.57 10.82 -8.30
C SER A 248 -6.06 10.87 -8.10
N ILE A 249 -5.32 11.09 -9.19
CA ILE A 249 -3.86 11.32 -9.14
C ILE A 249 -3.55 12.70 -8.57
N LYS A 250 -4.46 13.68 -8.70
CA LYS A 250 -4.21 15.08 -8.32
C LYS A 250 -3.95 15.25 -6.82
N ASP A 251 -4.79 14.62 -6.02
CA ASP A 251 -4.82 14.71 -4.56
C ASP A 251 -4.61 13.36 -3.87
N LEU A 252 -4.43 12.30 -4.66
CA LEU A 252 -4.13 10.95 -4.19
C LEU A 252 -5.24 10.38 -3.28
N GLN A 253 -6.50 10.74 -3.56
CA GLN A 253 -7.67 10.29 -2.81
C GLN A 253 -8.58 9.37 -3.61
N VAL A 254 -9.42 8.63 -2.88
CA VAL A 254 -10.49 7.81 -3.43
C VAL A 254 -11.83 8.54 -3.37
N TYR A 255 -12.67 8.32 -4.38
CA TYR A 255 -13.96 8.98 -4.57
C TYR A 255 -15.06 7.98 -4.88
N LYS A 256 -16.26 8.28 -4.37
CA LYS A 256 -17.50 7.66 -4.85
C LYS A 256 -17.88 8.29 -6.18
N LEU A 257 -18.59 7.55 -7.01
CA LEU A 257 -19.12 8.10 -8.27
C LEU A 257 -20.09 9.26 -8.01
N ASP A 258 -20.85 9.22 -6.92
CA ASP A 258 -21.76 10.32 -6.52
C ASP A 258 -21.06 11.67 -6.37
N ASP A 259 -19.82 11.66 -5.88
CA ASP A 259 -19.08 12.89 -5.56
C ASP A 259 -18.45 13.53 -6.82
N VAL A 260 -18.22 12.73 -7.86
CA VAL A 260 -17.43 13.14 -9.04
C VAL A 260 -18.17 12.99 -10.37
N LYS A 261 -19.45 12.56 -10.37
CA LYS A 261 -20.23 12.33 -11.60
C LYS A 261 -20.30 13.54 -12.54
N ASP A 262 -20.20 14.75 -11.99
CA ASP A 262 -20.21 16.00 -12.76
C ASP A 262 -18.78 16.51 -13.12
N THR A 263 -17.73 15.86 -12.61
CA THR A 263 -16.33 16.31 -12.75
C THR A 263 -15.36 15.14 -12.98
N LEU A 264 -15.70 14.20 -13.87
CA LEU A 264 -14.90 12.97 -14.10
C LEU A 264 -13.46 13.21 -14.61
N LEU A 265 -13.10 14.44 -14.99
CA LEU A 265 -11.71 14.86 -15.23
C LEU A 265 -10.85 14.90 -13.96
N SER A 266 -11.48 14.88 -12.78
CA SER A 266 -10.83 14.85 -11.47
C SER A 266 -10.38 13.46 -11.04
N VAL A 267 -10.89 12.40 -11.67
CA VAL A 267 -10.51 11.02 -11.39
C VAL A 267 -9.74 10.43 -12.57
N ASP A 268 -8.77 9.58 -12.27
CA ASP A 268 -7.79 9.07 -13.22
C ASP A 268 -7.90 7.56 -13.39
N MET A 269 -8.24 6.83 -12.32
CA MET A 269 -8.19 5.39 -12.31
C MET A 269 -9.43 4.76 -11.66
N LYS A 270 -9.78 3.56 -12.12
CA LYS A 270 -10.71 2.66 -11.43
C LYS A 270 -10.13 1.25 -11.36
N PHE A 271 -10.51 0.51 -10.32
CA PHE A 271 -9.99 -0.83 -10.05
C PHE A 271 -11.11 -1.85 -10.12
N HIS A 272 -10.83 -3.06 -10.60
CA HIS A 272 -11.84 -4.10 -10.77
C HIS A 272 -11.27 -5.49 -10.56
N LEU A 273 -12.07 -6.36 -9.94
CA LEU A 273 -11.90 -7.81 -9.92
C LEU A 273 -12.90 -8.38 -10.91
N HIS A 274 -12.43 -8.86 -12.06
CA HIS A 274 -13.28 -9.12 -13.21
C HIS A 274 -13.69 -10.59 -13.32
N GLY A 275 -15.01 -10.82 -13.34
CA GLY A 275 -15.61 -12.11 -13.66
C GLY A 275 -15.47 -13.18 -12.57
N ALA A 276 -15.81 -14.42 -12.92
CA ALA A 276 -15.83 -15.55 -11.99
C ALA A 276 -14.46 -15.91 -11.40
N THR A 277 -13.37 -15.54 -12.08
CA THR A 277 -11.99 -15.76 -11.64
C THR A 277 -11.44 -14.61 -10.80
N SER A 278 -12.21 -13.53 -10.62
CA SER A 278 -11.77 -12.34 -9.89
C SER A 278 -10.48 -11.73 -10.46
N GLU A 279 -10.33 -11.74 -11.80
CA GLU A 279 -9.09 -11.28 -12.45
C GLU A 279 -8.83 -9.81 -12.11
N PRO A 280 -7.72 -9.45 -11.45
CA PRO A 280 -7.49 -8.08 -11.05
C PRO A 280 -7.10 -7.20 -12.23
N ARG A 281 -7.68 -6.00 -12.29
CA ARG A 281 -7.53 -5.05 -13.38
C ARG A 281 -7.45 -3.61 -12.88
N VAL A 282 -6.54 -2.84 -13.47
CA VAL A 282 -6.41 -1.39 -13.26
C VAL A 282 -6.74 -0.70 -14.56
N TYR A 283 -7.72 0.21 -14.54
CA TYR A 283 -8.18 0.94 -15.72
C TYR A 283 -7.96 2.43 -15.55
N GLY A 284 -7.67 3.11 -16.66
CA GLY A 284 -7.81 4.56 -16.76
C GLY A 284 -9.28 4.89 -16.98
N MET A 285 -9.72 6.13 -16.73
CA MET A 285 -11.14 6.48 -16.90
C MET A 285 -11.61 6.37 -18.36
N LYS A 286 -10.77 6.75 -19.33
CA LYS A 286 -11.01 6.50 -20.76
C LYS A 286 -10.59 5.08 -21.11
N ASN A 287 -11.57 4.18 -21.20
CA ASN A 287 -11.38 2.77 -21.48
C ASN A 287 -12.59 2.18 -22.23
N ASN A 288 -12.42 1.00 -22.81
CA ASN A 288 -13.49 0.25 -23.48
C ASN A 288 -14.11 -0.85 -22.59
N ASP A 289 -14.09 -0.69 -21.26
CA ASP A 289 -14.57 -1.71 -20.34
C ASP A 289 -16.10 -1.80 -20.36
N ILE A 290 -16.62 -2.93 -20.85
CA ILE A 290 -18.07 -3.21 -20.83
C ILE A 290 -18.64 -3.17 -19.41
N LYS A 291 -17.80 -3.42 -18.40
CA LYS A 291 -18.21 -3.42 -16.99
C LYS A 291 -18.29 -2.02 -16.36
N ASN A 292 -18.07 -0.94 -17.13
CA ASN A 292 -18.40 0.41 -16.68
C ASN A 292 -19.87 0.53 -16.23
N GLU A 293 -20.77 -0.28 -16.77
CA GLU A 293 -22.17 -0.33 -16.34
C GLU A 293 -22.40 -0.79 -14.89
N GLN A 294 -21.43 -1.49 -14.29
CA GLN A 294 -21.50 -1.99 -12.93
C GLN A 294 -21.12 -0.92 -11.88
N PHE A 295 -20.32 0.07 -12.28
CA PHE A 295 -19.98 1.20 -11.43
C PHE A 295 -21.15 2.17 -11.44
N LYS A 296 -21.89 2.25 -10.34
CA LYS A 296 -23.11 3.06 -10.25
C LYS A 296 -23.04 4.02 -9.09
N THR A 297 -23.69 5.16 -9.25
CA THR A 297 -24.07 6.08 -8.17
C THR A 297 -25.08 5.43 -7.22
N SER A 298 -25.30 6.02 -6.05
CA SER A 298 -26.32 5.55 -5.09
C SER A 298 -27.75 5.57 -5.67
N ASP A 299 -28.03 6.46 -6.62
CA ASP A 299 -29.31 6.54 -7.36
C ASP A 299 -29.36 5.65 -8.62
N GLY A 300 -28.31 4.87 -8.91
CA GLY A 300 -28.30 3.82 -9.94
C GLY A 300 -27.84 4.26 -11.33
N ILE A 301 -27.35 5.49 -11.50
CA ILE A 301 -26.75 5.99 -12.74
C ILE A 301 -25.40 5.30 -12.96
N ALA A 302 -25.23 4.69 -14.13
CA ALA A 302 -24.02 3.95 -14.47
C ALA A 302 -22.89 4.86 -14.96
N LEU A 303 -21.64 4.55 -14.62
CA LEU A 303 -20.47 5.27 -15.10
C LEU A 303 -20.43 5.30 -16.63
N SER A 304 -20.83 4.22 -17.30
CA SER A 304 -20.89 4.14 -18.77
C SER A 304 -21.74 5.23 -19.42
N THR A 305 -22.73 5.82 -18.72
CA THR A 305 -23.56 6.91 -19.26
C THR A 305 -22.97 8.30 -19.00
N LEU A 306 -21.94 8.40 -18.15
CA LEU A 306 -21.29 9.65 -17.74
C LEU A 306 -19.98 9.91 -18.50
N LEU A 307 -19.38 8.85 -19.05
CA LEU A 307 -18.14 8.93 -19.81
C LEU A 307 -18.38 9.56 -21.19
N THR A 308 -17.77 10.70 -21.44
CA THR A 308 -17.72 11.37 -22.75
C THR A 308 -16.30 11.82 -23.08
N GLU A 309 -16.01 12.19 -24.33
CA GLU A 309 -14.68 12.72 -24.69
C GLU A 309 -14.34 14.01 -23.92
N GLU A 310 -15.33 14.82 -23.56
CA GLU A 310 -15.14 16.11 -22.88
C GLU A 310 -14.98 15.97 -21.37
N THR A 311 -15.54 14.91 -20.78
CA THR A 311 -15.58 14.70 -19.32
C THR A 311 -14.64 13.61 -18.83
N THR A 312 -14.08 12.80 -19.74
CA THR A 312 -13.31 11.61 -19.36
C THR A 312 -11.81 11.86 -19.46
N ASN A 313 -11.13 11.62 -18.34
CA ASN A 313 -9.68 11.65 -18.30
C ASN A 313 -9.04 10.43 -18.97
N ASP A 314 -7.92 10.66 -19.66
CA ASP A 314 -7.18 9.66 -20.43
C ASP A 314 -5.84 9.24 -19.80
N THR A 315 -5.90 8.74 -18.56
CA THR A 315 -4.72 8.23 -17.86
C THR A 315 -4.26 6.90 -18.46
N ARG A 316 -2.96 6.79 -18.71
CA ARG A 316 -2.33 5.62 -19.34
C ARG A 316 -1.32 4.95 -18.43
N PHE A 317 -0.99 3.71 -18.75
CA PHE A 317 -0.12 2.85 -17.95
C PHE A 317 0.99 2.18 -18.76
N LEU A 318 2.04 1.80 -18.04
CA LEU A 318 3.08 0.87 -18.46
C LEU A 318 3.38 -0.06 -17.28
N LYS A 319 3.19 -1.36 -17.46
CA LYS A 319 3.61 -2.34 -16.45
C LYS A 319 5.12 -2.48 -16.52
N MET A 320 5.80 -2.20 -15.40
CA MET A 320 7.26 -2.25 -15.33
C MET A 320 7.76 -3.71 -15.31
N PRO A 321 9.02 -3.96 -15.73
CA PRO A 321 9.64 -5.27 -15.61
C PRO A 321 9.63 -5.79 -14.16
N ALA A 322 9.54 -7.12 -13.97
CA ALA A 322 9.42 -7.74 -12.64
C ALA A 322 10.61 -7.46 -11.70
N ASN A 323 11.78 -7.10 -12.24
CA ASN A 323 12.98 -6.72 -11.48
C ASN A 323 13.07 -5.21 -11.19
N PHE A 324 12.12 -4.40 -11.65
CA PHE A 324 12.08 -2.98 -11.33
C PHE A 324 11.76 -2.79 -9.85
N SER A 325 12.63 -2.10 -9.12
CA SER A 325 12.45 -1.83 -7.69
C SER A 325 11.68 -0.53 -7.48
N TYR A 326 10.47 -0.63 -6.96
CA TYR A 326 9.69 0.54 -6.56
C TYR A 326 10.36 1.28 -5.41
N GLU A 327 10.83 0.54 -4.41
CA GLU A 327 11.47 1.04 -3.20
C GLU A 327 12.66 1.94 -3.55
N ASN A 328 13.53 1.45 -4.44
CA ASN A 328 14.76 2.14 -4.85
C ASN A 328 14.58 3.09 -6.05
N ALA A 329 13.38 3.20 -6.63
CA ALA A 329 13.15 4.11 -7.74
C ALA A 329 13.33 5.57 -7.28
N THR A 330 14.24 6.28 -7.94
CA THR A 330 14.50 7.71 -7.72
C THR A 330 13.70 8.57 -8.69
N VAL A 331 13.71 9.89 -8.47
CA VAL A 331 13.19 10.87 -9.44
C VAL A 331 13.78 10.69 -10.83
N GLU A 332 15.10 10.47 -10.92
CA GLU A 332 15.79 10.24 -12.20
C GLU A 332 15.31 8.96 -12.87
N THR A 333 15.11 7.89 -12.11
CA THR A 333 14.55 6.64 -12.65
C THR A 333 13.18 6.86 -13.27
N VAL A 334 12.30 7.63 -12.60
CA VAL A 334 10.95 7.89 -13.10
C VAL A 334 10.95 8.85 -14.28
N ARG A 335 11.77 9.91 -14.26
CA ARG A 335 11.95 10.84 -15.39
C ARG A 335 12.54 10.17 -16.63
N GLY A 336 13.34 9.13 -16.44
CA GLY A 336 13.91 8.32 -17.51
C GLY A 336 12.90 7.39 -18.20
N ILE A 337 11.69 7.21 -17.65
CA ILE A 337 10.65 6.41 -18.31
C ILE A 337 10.13 7.18 -19.51
N ASN A 338 10.23 6.57 -20.69
CA ASN A 338 9.73 7.17 -21.93
C ASN A 338 8.21 7.41 -21.84
N PRO A 339 7.73 8.67 -21.88
CA PRO A 339 6.31 8.95 -21.73
C PRO A 339 5.43 8.39 -22.85
N ASP A 340 6.00 8.06 -24.01
CA ASP A 340 5.29 7.47 -25.14
C ASP A 340 5.05 5.96 -24.96
N GLU A 341 5.82 5.30 -24.10
CA GLU A 341 5.62 3.89 -23.75
C GLU A 341 4.48 3.70 -22.75
N ILE A 342 4.15 4.75 -21.99
CA ILE A 342 3.01 4.79 -21.08
C ILE A 342 1.72 5.06 -21.87
N SER A 343 1.20 4.00 -22.50
CA SER A 343 0.14 4.11 -23.50
C SER A 343 -1.05 3.17 -23.27
N ALA A 344 -0.94 2.20 -22.36
CA ALA A 344 -2.02 1.24 -22.13
C ALA A 344 -3.19 1.88 -21.40
N GLU A 345 -4.43 1.55 -21.78
CA GLU A 345 -5.65 1.98 -21.06
C GLU A 345 -5.97 1.11 -19.84
N LEU A 346 -5.32 -0.05 -19.75
CA LEU A 346 -5.62 -1.14 -18.84
C LEU A 346 -4.36 -1.96 -18.55
N VAL A 347 -4.18 -2.31 -17.28
CA VAL A 347 -3.26 -3.37 -16.86
C VAL A 347 -4.05 -4.61 -16.45
N LYS A 348 -3.82 -5.72 -17.17
CA LYS A 348 -4.42 -7.04 -16.87
C LYS A 348 -3.49 -8.21 -17.26
N PRO A 349 -3.43 -9.28 -16.45
CA PRO A 349 -3.79 -9.27 -15.04
C PRO A 349 -2.85 -8.33 -14.29
N ALA A 350 -3.42 -7.50 -13.43
CA ALA A 350 -2.67 -6.84 -12.39
C ALA A 350 -2.39 -7.86 -11.27
N ALA A 351 -1.22 -7.81 -10.67
CA ALA A 351 -0.76 -8.77 -9.68
C ALA A 351 -0.08 -8.10 -8.48
N ILE A 352 -0.09 -8.79 -7.35
CA ILE A 352 0.67 -8.40 -6.17
C ILE A 352 2.15 -8.32 -6.53
N GLY A 353 2.79 -7.21 -6.16
CA GLY A 353 4.18 -6.91 -6.48
C GLY A 353 4.38 -6.15 -7.79
N ASP A 354 3.35 -6.01 -8.63
CA ASP A 354 3.45 -5.22 -9.86
C ASP A 354 3.79 -3.77 -9.53
N VAL A 355 4.76 -3.23 -10.28
CA VAL A 355 5.02 -1.79 -10.37
C VAL A 355 4.51 -1.31 -11.71
N ILE A 356 3.68 -0.28 -11.70
CA ILE A 356 3.01 0.26 -12.88
C ILE A 356 3.33 1.74 -12.96
N ALA A 357 4.02 2.14 -14.02
CA ALA A 357 4.15 3.56 -14.35
C ALA A 357 2.82 4.06 -14.92
N TYR A 358 2.47 5.31 -14.61
CA TYR A 358 1.28 5.95 -15.14
C TYR A 358 1.55 7.39 -15.54
N LYS A 359 0.71 7.90 -16.42
CA LYS A 359 0.74 9.28 -16.90
C LYS A 359 -0.69 9.80 -16.99
N ALA A 360 -0.94 10.92 -16.33
CA ALA A 360 -2.24 11.59 -16.40
C ALA A 360 -2.51 12.11 -17.81
N GLY A 361 -3.75 11.97 -18.28
CA GLY A 361 -4.17 12.48 -19.57
C GLY A 361 -4.08 14.01 -19.65
N PRO A 362 -3.99 14.60 -20.86
CA PRO A 362 -3.86 16.05 -21.03
C PRO A 362 -5.10 16.84 -20.57
N ALA A 363 -6.26 16.19 -20.49
CA ALA A 363 -7.49 16.78 -19.96
C ALA A 363 -7.67 16.56 -18.43
N SER A 364 -6.83 15.72 -17.81
CA SER A 364 -6.86 15.48 -16.37
C SER A 364 -6.66 16.77 -15.60
N THR A 365 -7.30 16.89 -14.44
CA THR A 365 -6.93 17.93 -13.46
C THR A 365 -5.52 17.71 -12.87
N ALA A 366 -4.93 16.54 -13.08
CA ALA A 366 -3.55 16.18 -12.75
C ALA A 366 -2.62 16.19 -13.98
N ALA A 367 -3.01 16.83 -15.10
CA ALA A 367 -2.27 16.80 -16.35
C ALA A 367 -0.77 17.15 -16.15
N GLY A 368 0.10 16.40 -16.83
CA GLY A 368 1.55 16.51 -16.66
C GLY A 368 2.11 15.69 -15.50
N THR A 369 1.28 15.00 -14.72
CA THR A 369 1.78 14.06 -13.69
C THR A 369 2.22 12.75 -14.33
N ILE A 370 3.42 12.30 -13.95
CA ILE A 370 3.94 10.94 -14.19
C ILE A 370 4.26 10.33 -12.83
N GLY A 371 4.03 9.03 -12.67
CA GLY A 371 4.32 8.39 -11.40
C GLY A 371 4.41 6.88 -11.48
N LEU A 372 4.65 6.29 -10.33
CA LEU A 372 4.65 4.85 -10.11
C LEU A 372 3.56 4.48 -9.11
N LEU A 373 2.85 3.41 -9.41
CA LEU A 373 1.93 2.68 -8.55
C LEU A 373 2.57 1.33 -8.22
N LYS A 374 2.57 0.92 -6.96
CA LYS A 374 2.87 -0.47 -6.56
C LYS A 374 1.64 -1.14 -5.98
N ILE A 375 1.34 -2.34 -6.44
CA ILE A 375 0.26 -3.17 -5.87
C ILE A 375 0.83 -4.02 -4.75
N PHE A 376 0.44 -3.73 -3.52
CA PHE A 376 0.84 -4.48 -2.34
C PHE A 376 -0.10 -5.63 -2.04
N ASP A 377 -1.40 -5.46 -2.24
CA ASP A 377 -2.37 -6.54 -2.02
C ASP A 377 -3.62 -6.39 -2.89
N ILE A 378 -4.33 -7.49 -3.05
CA ILE A 378 -5.60 -7.61 -3.75
C ILE A 378 -6.51 -8.51 -2.91
N VAL A 379 -7.56 -7.90 -2.36
CA VAL A 379 -8.36 -8.48 -1.29
C VAL A 379 -9.76 -8.77 -1.80
N MET A 380 -10.16 -10.03 -1.76
CA MET A 380 -11.54 -10.45 -2.01
C MET A 380 -12.36 -10.32 -0.73
N ILE A 381 -13.46 -9.58 -0.79
CA ILE A 381 -14.41 -9.49 0.31
C ILE A 381 -15.57 -10.43 -0.02
N ASN A 382 -15.72 -11.46 0.80
CA ASN A 382 -16.70 -12.54 0.65
C ASN A 382 -16.47 -13.44 -0.58
N ASN A 383 -16.34 -14.75 -0.34
CA ASN A 383 -16.11 -15.74 -1.40
C ASN A 383 -17.31 -15.97 -2.34
N ILE A 384 -18.49 -15.42 -2.00
CA ILE A 384 -19.70 -15.53 -2.81
C ILE A 384 -19.65 -14.57 -4.00
N ASN A 385 -19.20 -13.33 -3.80
CA ASN A 385 -19.11 -12.35 -4.88
C ASN A 385 -17.67 -12.20 -5.36
N LYS A 386 -17.38 -12.83 -6.50
CA LYS A 386 -16.05 -12.87 -7.10
C LYS A 386 -15.57 -11.54 -7.68
N GLU A 387 -16.35 -10.47 -7.60
CA GLU A 387 -15.96 -9.15 -8.09
C GLU A 387 -15.92 -8.10 -6.95
N LEU A 388 -16.29 -8.46 -5.72
CA LEU A 388 -16.26 -7.58 -4.55
C LEU A 388 -14.92 -7.67 -3.83
N GLY A 389 -14.23 -6.55 -3.71
CA GLY A 389 -12.93 -6.49 -3.05
C GLY A 389 -12.27 -5.13 -3.15
N TYR A 390 -10.99 -5.06 -2.82
CA TYR A 390 -10.18 -3.85 -2.94
C TYR A 390 -8.71 -4.14 -3.18
N PHE A 391 -7.99 -3.13 -3.62
CA PHE A 391 -6.55 -3.15 -3.81
C PHE A 391 -5.90 -2.31 -2.71
N VAL A 392 -4.72 -2.74 -2.25
CA VAL A 392 -3.84 -1.95 -1.39
C VAL A 392 -2.65 -1.52 -2.22
N VAL A 393 -2.49 -0.21 -2.41
CA VAL A 393 -1.50 0.33 -3.35
C VAL A 393 -0.74 1.51 -2.75
N SER A 394 0.46 1.77 -3.28
CA SER A 394 1.31 2.90 -2.94
C SER A 394 1.61 3.73 -4.19
N PHE A 395 1.81 5.03 -4.01
CA PHE A 395 2.08 5.95 -5.11
C PHE A 395 3.33 6.81 -4.87
N LYS A 396 4.14 6.98 -5.92
CA LYS A 396 5.16 8.03 -6.05
C LYS A 396 4.80 8.90 -7.25
N GLN A 397 4.84 10.22 -7.10
CA GLN A 397 4.47 11.16 -8.16
C GLN A 397 5.53 12.20 -8.41
N LEU A 398 5.73 12.46 -9.69
CA LEU A 398 6.36 13.66 -10.20
C LEU A 398 5.28 14.45 -10.92
N LYS A 399 5.04 15.66 -10.46
CA LYS A 399 4.43 16.68 -11.30
C LYS A 399 5.51 17.08 -12.29
N SER A 400 5.17 17.12 -13.58
CA SER A 400 6.05 17.74 -14.57
C SER A 400 6.53 19.09 -14.03
N GLU A 401 7.78 19.48 -14.31
CA GLU A 401 8.36 20.80 -13.99
C GLU A 401 7.64 21.98 -14.68
N THR A 402 6.40 21.76 -15.15
CA THR A 402 5.52 22.72 -15.78
C THR A 402 4.32 23.06 -14.89
N GLU A 403 4.58 23.63 -13.72
CA GLU A 403 3.70 24.65 -13.13
C GLU A 403 4.39 26.01 -13.01
N SER A 404 5.14 26.38 -14.05
CA SER A 404 5.10 27.75 -14.55
C SER A 404 4.67 27.76 -16.02
N GLY A 405 3.41 27.38 -16.24
CA GLY A 405 2.61 27.72 -17.42
C GLY A 405 3.21 27.39 -18.80
N LEU A 406 2.95 26.18 -19.29
CA LEU A 406 2.87 25.93 -20.73
C LEU A 406 1.53 25.28 -21.04
N ALA A 407 0.63 26.13 -21.55
CA ALA A 407 -0.63 25.72 -22.12
C ALA A 407 -0.41 24.88 -23.39
N LYS A 408 -1.28 23.89 -23.57
CA LYS A 408 -1.74 23.29 -24.83
C LYS A 408 -0.79 23.41 -26.02
N VAL A 409 -0.22 22.28 -26.42
CA VAL A 409 0.27 22.07 -27.79
C VAL A 409 -0.93 22.20 -28.74
N ASP A 410 -1.09 23.39 -29.28
CA ASP A 410 -1.98 23.64 -30.41
C ASP A 410 -1.16 23.38 -31.67
N VAL A 411 -1.51 22.32 -32.39
CA VAL A 411 -0.78 21.80 -33.57
C VAL A 411 -0.93 22.71 -34.80
N SER A 412 -1.52 23.91 -34.62
CA SER A 412 -1.92 24.84 -35.70
C SER A 412 -1.07 26.11 -35.82
N LYS A 413 0.03 26.26 -35.08
CA LYS A 413 0.85 27.49 -35.14
C LYS A 413 1.84 27.52 -36.30
N ASP A 414 2.03 28.71 -36.88
CA ASP A 414 2.96 29.00 -37.97
C ASP A 414 4.43 29.07 -37.50
N TRP A 415 4.68 28.70 -36.24
CA TRP A 415 5.99 28.63 -35.61
C TRP A 415 5.99 27.62 -34.45
N LYS A 416 7.17 27.09 -34.11
CA LYS A 416 7.40 26.09 -33.05
C LYS A 416 8.59 26.47 -32.17
N GLN A 417 8.51 26.17 -30.88
CA GLN A 417 9.60 26.38 -29.94
C GLN A 417 10.40 25.07 -29.72
N TYR A 418 11.72 25.16 -29.73
CA TYR A 418 12.68 24.10 -29.44
C TYR A 418 13.68 24.59 -28.40
N GLY A 419 13.43 24.32 -27.12
CA GLY A 419 14.22 24.91 -26.03
C GLY A 419 14.21 26.43 -26.13
N LYS A 420 15.39 27.06 -26.21
CA LYS A 420 15.54 28.53 -26.35
C LYS A 420 15.47 29.04 -27.80
N GLN A 421 15.11 28.17 -28.75
CA GLN A 421 15.01 28.51 -30.16
C GLN A 421 13.56 28.52 -30.63
N ILE A 422 13.25 29.39 -31.59
CA ILE A 422 11.95 29.43 -32.27
C ILE A 422 12.17 29.23 -33.76
N ARG A 423 11.49 28.24 -34.33
CA ARG A 423 11.51 27.95 -35.76
C ARG A 423 10.18 28.32 -36.41
N ILE A 424 10.24 29.11 -37.47
CA ILE A 424 9.06 29.49 -38.26
C ILE A 424 8.70 28.33 -39.20
N THR A 425 7.45 27.89 -39.17
CA THR A 425 6.96 26.76 -39.96
C THR A 425 6.08 27.18 -41.13
N ASN A 426 5.53 28.40 -41.11
CA ASN A 426 4.77 28.98 -42.22
C ASN A 426 4.84 30.52 -42.20
N VAL A 427 4.46 31.21 -43.28
CA VAL A 427 4.45 32.68 -43.33
C VAL A 427 3.03 33.21 -43.09
N ALA A 428 2.86 34.07 -42.08
CA ALA A 428 1.62 34.82 -41.86
C ALA A 428 1.56 36.09 -42.75
N GLU A 429 0.40 36.74 -42.90
CA GLU A 429 0.24 37.99 -43.70
C GLU A 429 1.20 39.13 -43.29
N ASN A 430 1.68 39.10 -42.04
CA ASN A 430 2.70 40.03 -41.52
C ASN A 430 3.89 39.22 -40.99
N ASN A 431 5.00 39.23 -41.72
CA ASN A 431 6.18 38.37 -41.47
C ASN A 431 7.02 38.82 -40.27
N ILE A 432 6.46 39.58 -39.31
CA ILE A 432 7.20 40.10 -38.16
C ILE A 432 6.94 39.23 -36.94
N PHE A 433 7.99 38.59 -36.44
CA PHE A 433 7.98 37.87 -35.17
C PHE A 433 8.37 38.81 -34.03
N ASN A 434 7.50 38.95 -33.04
CA ASN A 434 7.70 39.82 -31.89
C ASN A 434 7.76 39.00 -30.59
N VAL A 435 8.63 39.39 -29.66
CA VAL A 435 8.66 38.86 -28.30
C VAL A 435 8.53 40.03 -27.33
N TYR A 436 7.60 39.92 -26.40
CA TYR A 436 7.33 40.89 -25.35
C TYR A 436 7.62 40.29 -23.98
N SER A 437 7.99 41.10 -22.99
CA SER A 437 7.93 40.69 -21.59
C SER A 437 6.49 40.40 -21.17
N VAL A 438 6.29 39.68 -20.06
CA VAL A 438 4.97 39.47 -19.46
C VAL A 438 4.27 40.77 -19.03
N THR A 439 5.02 41.86 -18.87
CA THR A 439 4.51 43.21 -18.58
C THR A 439 4.17 44.02 -19.84
N GLY A 440 4.32 43.42 -21.04
CA GLY A 440 3.94 44.04 -22.32
C GLY A 440 5.05 44.86 -23.00
N LYS A 441 6.27 44.88 -22.47
CA LYS A 441 7.41 45.60 -23.10
C LYS A 441 7.95 44.79 -24.28
N LEU A 442 8.12 45.39 -25.46
CA LEU A 442 8.76 44.73 -26.61
C LEU A 442 10.24 44.45 -26.30
N MET A 443 10.64 43.19 -26.44
CA MET A 443 11.99 42.69 -26.16
C MET A 443 12.75 42.31 -27.43
N PHE A 444 12.03 41.84 -28.45
CA PHE A 444 12.59 41.45 -29.74
C PHE A 444 11.55 41.64 -30.84
N SER A 445 11.98 42.07 -32.02
CA SER A 445 11.14 42.17 -33.22
C SER A 445 12.01 41.90 -34.45
N LYS A 446 11.58 41.00 -35.33
CA LYS A 446 12.33 40.65 -36.53
C LYS A 446 11.39 40.22 -37.65
N VAL A 447 11.69 40.65 -38.87
CA VAL A 447 11.08 40.08 -40.09
C VAL A 447 11.69 38.70 -40.33
N VAL A 448 10.86 37.67 -40.45
CA VAL A 448 11.28 36.25 -40.53
C VAL A 448 10.79 35.55 -41.79
N GLN A 449 11.46 34.46 -42.18
CA GLN A 449 11.10 33.60 -43.31
C GLN A 449 10.74 32.17 -42.87
N VAL A 450 10.07 31.39 -43.73
CA VAL A 450 9.79 29.97 -43.46
C VAL A 450 11.10 29.22 -43.21
N ASN A 451 11.11 28.31 -42.24
CA ASN A 451 12.25 27.54 -41.77
C ASN A 451 13.36 28.36 -41.09
N GLU A 452 13.21 29.67 -40.96
CA GLU A 452 14.14 30.47 -40.17
C GLU A 452 14.05 30.05 -38.70
N THR A 453 15.22 29.90 -38.07
CA THR A 453 15.35 29.61 -36.65
C THR A 453 15.97 30.81 -35.95
N ILE A 454 15.31 31.30 -34.91
CA ILE A 454 15.75 32.42 -34.08
C ILE A 454 16.21 31.85 -32.75
N ASP A 455 17.42 32.20 -32.34
CA ASP A 455 17.99 31.79 -31.06
C ASP A 455 17.82 32.89 -30.01
N PHE A 456 17.22 32.53 -28.88
CA PHE A 456 17.02 33.38 -27.72
C PHE A 456 17.82 32.91 -26.51
N SER A 457 18.94 32.23 -26.72
CA SER A 457 19.83 31.78 -25.65
C SER A 457 20.29 32.89 -24.68
N ASN A 458 20.24 34.14 -25.12
CA ASN A 458 20.55 35.34 -24.34
C ASN A 458 19.39 35.86 -23.47
N LEU A 459 18.18 35.32 -23.63
CA LEU A 459 17.03 35.64 -22.79
C LEU A 459 16.84 34.54 -21.73
N SER A 460 16.22 34.91 -20.61
CA SER A 460 15.90 33.97 -19.54
C SER A 460 14.56 34.34 -18.92
N GLY A 461 13.61 33.42 -18.98
CA GLY A 461 12.31 33.54 -18.33
C GLY A 461 11.13 33.44 -19.29
N VAL A 462 9.96 33.89 -18.83
CA VAL A 462 8.71 33.78 -19.59
C VAL A 462 8.46 35.05 -20.39
N TYR A 463 8.12 34.88 -21.67
CA TYR A 463 7.81 35.96 -22.60
C TYR A 463 6.52 35.68 -23.38
N ILE A 464 5.99 36.71 -24.03
CA ILE A 464 4.85 36.61 -24.95
C ILE A 464 5.38 36.75 -26.38
N ALA A 465 5.35 35.66 -27.13
CA ALA A 465 5.63 35.66 -28.56
C ALA A 465 4.36 35.96 -29.37
N LYS A 466 4.51 36.79 -30.41
CA LYS A 466 3.45 37.13 -31.37
C LYS A 466 3.96 37.01 -32.81
N PHE A 467 3.18 36.33 -33.65
CA PHE A 467 3.45 36.19 -35.08
C PHE A 467 2.12 36.11 -35.84
N GLY A 468 1.88 37.02 -36.78
CA GLY A 468 0.55 37.20 -37.36
C GLY A 468 -0.51 37.44 -36.28
N ASN A 469 -1.63 36.70 -36.35
CA ASN A 469 -2.69 36.72 -35.34
C ASN A 469 -2.43 35.75 -34.17
N GLN A 470 -1.30 35.03 -34.18
CA GLN A 470 -0.97 34.03 -33.16
C GLN A 470 -0.21 34.67 -32.00
N THR A 471 -0.66 34.40 -30.79
CA THR A 471 0.02 34.81 -29.55
C THR A 471 0.25 33.58 -28.68
N ALA A 472 1.43 33.46 -28.08
CA ALA A 472 1.71 32.39 -27.11
C ALA A 472 2.70 32.83 -26.03
N LYS A 473 2.63 32.18 -24.87
CA LYS A 473 3.72 32.22 -23.89
C LYS A 473 4.85 31.32 -24.36
N VAL A 474 6.09 31.81 -24.25
CA VAL A 474 7.32 31.07 -24.56
C VAL A 474 8.28 31.19 -23.39
N VAL A 475 9.04 30.14 -23.13
CA VAL A 475 10.07 30.12 -22.09
C VAL A 475 11.43 30.17 -22.76
N LEU A 476 12.11 31.31 -22.72
CA LEU A 476 13.36 31.55 -23.45
C LEU A 476 14.55 31.58 -22.50
#